data_AF-A0A432QGW0-F1
#
_entry.id   AF-A0A432QGW0-F1
#
_cell.length_a   1.000
_cell.length_b   1.000
_cell.length_c   1.000
_cell.angle_alpha   90.00
_cell.angle_beta   90.00
_cell.angle_gamma   90.00
#
_symmetry.space_group_name_H-M   'P 1'
#
loop_
_entity.id
_entity.type
_entity.pdbx_description
1 polymer ?
#
loop_
_entity_poly.entity_id
_entity_poly.type
_entity_poly.pdbx_seq_one_letter_code
_entity_poly.pdbx_strand_id
1 'polypeptide(L)'
;MLNAEQRKKKQRLIRYVIGFCLLLIPLLAYLQKGLLKGDFNLPISSTVLIFALININGLLLLLMLYLVLRNLVELIYERKQKILGSRLRTKLVISFVSLSMIPTIILFLIALRFVSTSMDYWFNTNVEDSLQASLKLAQTIFHDTEKRAENMGIHLARLLENGDIDINNTVELYQLFNRTLSIAPPGAPDSLAIIGPHLKKTVSAKGVRLTSVSIPEVPTEAIR
;
A
#
# COMPACT_ATOMS: atom_id res chain seq x y z
N MET A 1 -24.19 -12.71 -56.74
CA MET A 1 -23.56 -13.95 -56.25
C MET A 1 -22.14 -13.62 -55.78
N LEU A 2 -21.76 -14.00 -54.55
CA LEU A 2 -20.43 -13.69 -54.00
C LEU A 2 -19.34 -14.52 -54.70
N ASN A 3 -18.30 -13.87 -55.21
CA ASN A 3 -17.14 -14.51 -55.84
C ASN A 3 -16.33 -15.32 -54.80
N ALA A 4 -15.83 -16.51 -55.21
CA ALA A 4 -15.13 -17.47 -54.35
C ALA A 4 -13.89 -16.89 -53.63
N GLU A 5 -13.22 -15.93 -54.26
CA GLU A 5 -12.11 -15.13 -53.74
C GLU A 5 -12.46 -14.38 -52.44
N GLN A 6 -13.68 -13.85 -52.33
CA GLN A 6 -14.08 -12.97 -51.22
C GLN A 6 -14.53 -13.76 -49.99
N ARG A 7 -15.10 -14.96 -50.18
CA ARG A 7 -15.35 -15.91 -49.09
C ARG A 7 -14.05 -16.36 -48.44
N LYS A 8 -12.99 -16.61 -49.23
CA LYS A 8 -11.66 -16.98 -48.73
C LYS A 8 -11.00 -15.85 -47.90
N LYS A 9 -11.13 -14.58 -48.31
CA LYS A 9 -10.61 -13.42 -47.55
C LYS A 9 -11.36 -13.21 -46.22
N LYS A 10 -12.69 -13.35 -46.19
CA LYS A 10 -13.49 -13.31 -44.96
C LYS A 10 -13.08 -14.41 -43.98
N GLN A 11 -12.87 -15.64 -44.47
CA GLN A 11 -12.39 -16.75 -43.66
C GLN A 11 -10.94 -16.60 -43.15
N ARG A 12 -10.09 -15.82 -43.83
CA ARG A 12 -8.74 -15.50 -43.34
C ARG A 12 -8.76 -14.51 -42.20
N LEU A 13 -9.57 -13.46 -42.29
CA LEU A 13 -9.71 -12.48 -41.21
C LEU A 13 -10.30 -13.11 -39.96
N ILE A 14 -11.36 -13.91 -40.10
CA ILE A 14 -11.91 -14.67 -38.95
C ILE A 14 -10.83 -15.57 -38.33
N ARG A 15 -10.01 -16.25 -39.13
CA ARG A 15 -8.87 -17.04 -38.63
C ARG A 15 -7.81 -16.20 -37.91
N TYR A 16 -7.50 -15.00 -38.39
CA TYR A 16 -6.56 -14.11 -37.71
C TYR A 16 -7.09 -13.60 -36.37
N VAL A 17 -8.38 -13.24 -36.29
CA VAL A 17 -8.97 -12.79 -35.01
C VAL A 17 -9.09 -13.98 -34.04
N ILE A 18 -9.39 -15.19 -34.51
CA ILE A 18 -9.35 -16.42 -33.69
C ILE A 18 -7.93 -16.66 -33.17
N GLY A 19 -6.92 -16.59 -34.05
CA GLY A 19 -5.52 -16.76 -33.67
C GLY A 19 -5.06 -15.70 -32.65
N PHE A 20 -5.44 -14.44 -32.84
CA PHE A 20 -5.14 -13.34 -31.92
C PHE A 20 -5.81 -13.54 -30.54
N CYS A 21 -7.08 -13.95 -30.50
CA CYS A 21 -7.76 -14.36 -29.27
C CYS A 21 -7.02 -15.51 -28.56
N LEU A 22 -6.68 -16.56 -29.30
CA LEU A 22 -5.97 -17.73 -28.78
C LEU A 22 -4.60 -17.38 -28.22
N LEU A 23 -3.92 -16.37 -28.77
CA LEU A 23 -2.61 -15.89 -28.31
C LEU A 23 -2.74 -14.97 -27.08
N LEU A 24 -3.81 -14.18 -26.99
CA LEU A 24 -4.05 -13.28 -25.88
C LEU A 24 -4.42 -13.99 -24.58
N ILE A 25 -5.08 -15.15 -24.64
CA ILE A 25 -5.43 -15.96 -23.46
C ILE A 25 -4.17 -16.34 -22.63
N PRO A 26 -3.13 -16.97 -23.21
CA PRO A 26 -1.91 -17.30 -22.47
C PRO A 26 -1.09 -16.05 -22.08
N LEU A 27 -1.15 -14.97 -22.87
CA LEU A 27 -0.51 -13.69 -22.53
C LEU A 27 -1.12 -13.05 -21.27
N LEU A 28 -2.45 -12.99 -21.19
CA LEU A 28 -3.15 -12.51 -20.00
C LEU A 28 -2.81 -13.38 -18.78
N ALA A 29 -2.84 -14.70 -18.93
CA ALA A 29 -2.51 -15.63 -17.85
C ALA A 29 -1.06 -15.43 -17.35
N TYR A 30 -0.12 -15.10 -18.24
CA TYR A 30 1.26 -14.78 -17.87
C TYR A 30 1.37 -13.46 -17.10
N LEU A 31 0.75 -12.38 -17.59
CA LEU A 31 0.73 -11.08 -16.88
C LEU A 31 0.13 -11.21 -15.48
N GLN A 32 -0.93 -12.01 -15.35
CA GLN A 32 -1.64 -12.20 -14.09
C GLN A 32 -0.78 -12.91 -13.03
N LYS A 33 0.02 -13.91 -13.44
CA LYS A 33 1.00 -14.56 -12.56
C LYS A 33 2.08 -13.59 -12.08
N GLY A 34 2.44 -12.58 -12.88
CA GLY A 34 3.39 -11.54 -12.48
C GLY A 34 2.80 -10.57 -11.45
N LEU A 35 1.54 -10.17 -11.64
CA LEU A 35 0.85 -9.19 -10.80
C LEU A 35 0.43 -9.75 -9.42
N LEU A 36 0.08 -11.04 -9.35
CA LEU A 36 -0.39 -11.71 -8.13
C LEU A 36 0.74 -12.35 -7.29
N LYS A 37 1.99 -12.18 -7.68
CA LYS A 37 3.17 -12.64 -6.91
C LYS A 37 3.46 -11.80 -5.66
N GLY A 38 2.67 -10.76 -5.38
CA GLY A 38 2.76 -10.03 -4.11
C GLY A 38 2.32 -10.93 -2.96
N ASP A 39 3.06 -10.91 -1.86
CA ASP A 39 2.87 -11.74 -0.66
C ASP A 39 1.61 -11.33 0.11
N PHE A 40 0.45 -11.51 -0.51
CA PHE A 40 -0.85 -11.22 0.08
C PHE A 40 -1.34 -12.47 0.82
N ASN A 41 -1.18 -12.47 2.14
CA ASN A 41 -1.76 -13.46 3.06
C ASN A 41 -3.30 -13.32 3.13
N LEU A 42 -3.96 -13.47 1.99
CA LEU A 42 -5.41 -13.40 1.87
C LEU A 42 -6.02 -14.80 2.05
N PRO A 43 -7.20 -14.92 2.67
CA PRO A 43 -7.95 -16.17 2.74
C PRO A 43 -8.08 -16.82 1.36
N ILE A 44 -7.81 -18.12 1.28
CA ILE A 44 -7.75 -18.87 0.00
C ILE A 44 -9.05 -18.66 -0.83
N SER A 45 -10.21 -18.52 -0.15
CA SER A 45 -11.51 -18.28 -0.79
C SER A 45 -11.60 -16.94 -1.54
N SER A 46 -11.12 -15.84 -0.96
CA SER A 46 -11.18 -14.52 -1.61
C SER A 46 -10.19 -14.41 -2.77
N THR A 47 -9.01 -14.99 -2.63
CA THR A 47 -7.99 -15.03 -3.70
C THR A 47 -8.47 -15.82 -4.91
N VAL A 48 -9.12 -16.97 -4.70
CA VAL A 48 -9.69 -17.79 -5.79
C VAL A 48 -10.85 -17.06 -6.48
N LEU A 49 -11.72 -16.39 -5.72
CA LEU A 49 -12.82 -15.60 -6.29
C LEU A 49 -12.32 -14.42 -7.13
N ILE A 50 -11.36 -13.64 -6.62
CA ILE A 50 -10.78 -12.50 -7.35
C ILE A 50 -10.05 -13.00 -8.61
N PHE A 51 -9.29 -14.09 -8.49
CA PHE A 51 -8.63 -14.70 -9.65
C PHE A 51 -9.65 -15.15 -10.71
N ALA A 52 -10.73 -15.81 -10.30
CA ALA A 52 -11.79 -16.24 -11.21
C ALA A 52 -12.51 -15.05 -11.86
N LEU A 53 -12.85 -14.01 -11.09
CA LEU A 53 -13.52 -12.81 -11.61
C LEU A 53 -12.66 -12.07 -12.63
N ILE A 54 -11.36 -11.91 -12.37
CA ILE A 54 -10.44 -11.25 -13.30
C ILE A 54 -10.28 -12.08 -14.58
N ASN A 55 -10.13 -13.40 -14.47
CA ASN A 55 -10.03 -14.29 -15.64
C ASN A 55 -11.31 -14.28 -16.48
N ILE A 56 -12.49 -14.40 -15.84
CA ILE A 56 -13.78 -14.38 -16.52
C ILE A 56 -14.00 -13.03 -17.19
N ASN A 57 -13.78 -11.91 -16.50
CA ASN A 57 -13.92 -10.58 -17.10
C ASN A 57 -12.94 -10.36 -18.26
N GLY A 58 -11.68 -10.76 -18.08
CA GLY A 58 -10.67 -10.70 -19.14
C GLY A 58 -11.07 -11.50 -20.38
N LEU A 59 -11.57 -12.72 -20.18
CA LEU A 59 -12.08 -13.56 -21.26
C LEU A 59 -13.32 -12.95 -21.94
N LEU A 60 -14.24 -12.39 -21.16
CA LEU A 60 -15.45 -11.73 -21.68
C LEU A 60 -15.08 -10.53 -22.55
N LEU A 61 -14.15 -9.70 -22.08
CA LEU A 61 -13.67 -8.51 -22.77
C LEU A 61 -12.94 -8.90 -24.05
N LEU A 62 -12.13 -9.95 -24.01
CA LEU A 62 -11.47 -10.52 -25.18
C LEU A 62 -12.49 -11.01 -26.23
N LEU A 63 -13.51 -11.75 -25.79
CA LEU A 63 -14.59 -12.25 -26.64
C LEU A 63 -15.40 -11.09 -27.25
N MET A 64 -15.70 -10.06 -26.45
CA MET A 64 -16.36 -8.85 -26.94
C MET A 64 -15.51 -8.16 -28.01
N LEU A 65 -14.21 -7.99 -27.76
CA LEU A 65 -13.27 -7.39 -28.70
C LEU A 65 -13.21 -8.20 -30.02
N TYR A 66 -13.21 -9.54 -29.93
CA TYR A 66 -13.30 -10.44 -31.07
C TYR A 66 -14.56 -10.18 -31.91
N LEU A 67 -15.73 -10.11 -31.27
CA LEU A 67 -17.01 -9.87 -31.96
C LEU A 67 -17.04 -8.50 -32.62
N VAL A 68 -16.57 -7.46 -31.92
CA VAL A 68 -16.50 -6.09 -32.45
C VAL A 68 -15.57 -6.02 -33.65
N LEU A 69 -14.34 -6.54 -33.54
CA LEU A 69 -13.37 -6.54 -34.64
C LEU A 69 -13.89 -7.33 -35.85
N ARG A 70 -14.49 -8.50 -35.62
CA ARG A 70 -15.12 -9.30 -36.69
C ARG A 70 -16.19 -8.51 -37.43
N ASN A 71 -17.10 -7.87 -36.70
CA ASN A 71 -18.18 -7.07 -37.29
C ASN A 71 -17.64 -5.83 -38.01
N LEU A 72 -16.60 -5.18 -37.46
CA LEU A 72 -15.98 -4.02 -38.08
C LEU A 72 -15.28 -4.37 -39.40
N VAL A 73 -14.57 -5.49 -39.43
CA VAL A 73 -13.93 -6.02 -40.64
C VAL A 73 -14.97 -6.36 -41.71
N GLU A 74 -16.08 -6.99 -41.32
CA GLU A 74 -17.19 -7.31 -42.23
C GLU A 74 -17.80 -6.04 -42.84
N LEU A 75 -18.02 -5.01 -42.00
CA LEU A 75 -18.53 -3.70 -42.43
C LEU A 75 -17.59 -3.00 -43.43
N ILE A 76 -16.28 -3.01 -43.17
CA ILE A 76 -15.27 -2.38 -44.04
C ILE A 76 -15.20 -3.11 -45.40
N TYR A 77 -15.29 -4.44 -45.41
CA TYR A 77 -15.28 -5.23 -46.65
C TYR A 77 -16.55 -5.07 -47.49
N GLU A 78 -17.72 -5.02 -46.85
CA GLU A 78 -19.00 -4.75 -47.52
C GLU A 78 -19.04 -3.35 -48.16
N ARG A 79 -18.36 -2.36 -47.54
CA ARG A 79 -18.20 -1.01 -48.10
C ARG A 79 -17.43 -1.00 -49.43
N LYS A 80 -16.43 -1.86 -49.58
CA LYS A 80 -15.62 -1.93 -50.81
C LYS A 80 -16.33 -2.59 -52.00
N GLN A 81 -17.39 -3.36 -51.79
CA GLN A 81 -18.01 -4.18 -52.84
C GLN A 81 -19.19 -3.55 -53.59
N LYS A 82 -19.59 -2.30 -53.31
CA LYS A 82 -20.71 -1.59 -54.01
C LYS A 82 -21.96 -2.48 -54.24
N ILE A 83 -22.28 -3.33 -53.27
CA ILE A 83 -23.45 -4.21 -53.35
C ILE A 83 -24.71 -3.34 -53.18
N LEU A 84 -25.66 -3.43 -54.10
CA LEU A 84 -26.95 -2.71 -54.04
C LEU A 84 -27.63 -3.02 -52.70
N GLY A 85 -27.72 -2.01 -51.82
CA GLY A 85 -28.25 -2.11 -50.45
C GLY A 85 -27.25 -1.84 -49.30
N SER A 86 -25.94 -1.96 -49.51
CA SER A 86 -24.95 -1.78 -48.42
C SER A 86 -24.84 -0.33 -47.92
N ARG A 87 -25.14 0.65 -48.78
CA ARG A 87 -25.18 2.07 -48.41
C ARG A 87 -26.25 2.39 -47.36
N LEU A 88 -27.42 1.75 -47.47
CA LEU A 88 -28.53 1.94 -46.52
C LEU A 88 -28.17 1.34 -45.15
N ARG A 89 -27.68 0.08 -45.15
CA ARG A 89 -27.19 -0.62 -43.93
C ARG A 89 -26.09 0.18 -43.24
N THR A 90 -25.11 0.68 -44.00
CA THR A 90 -23.99 1.46 -43.43
C THR A 90 -24.47 2.78 -42.82
N LYS A 91 -25.41 3.49 -43.47
CA LYS A 91 -25.96 4.74 -42.94
C LYS A 91 -26.73 4.49 -41.63
N LEU A 92 -27.52 3.42 -41.57
CA LEU A 92 -28.23 2.98 -40.37
C LEU A 92 -27.28 2.62 -39.23
N VAL A 93 -26.23 1.84 -39.50
CA VAL A 93 -25.22 1.46 -38.49
C VAL A 93 -24.50 2.70 -37.97
N ILE A 94 -24.08 3.62 -38.85
CA ILE A 94 -23.41 4.86 -38.42
C ILE A 94 -24.34 5.70 -37.55
N SER A 95 -25.61 5.89 -37.95
CA SER A 95 -26.59 6.62 -37.15
C SER A 95 -26.81 5.99 -35.78
N PHE A 96 -26.90 4.66 -35.71
CA PHE A 96 -27.10 3.93 -34.45
C PHE A 96 -25.86 4.04 -33.55
N VAL A 97 -24.65 3.86 -34.10
CA VAL A 97 -23.40 4.03 -33.37
C VAL A 97 -23.30 5.45 -32.82
N SER A 98 -23.48 6.48 -33.66
CA SER A 98 -23.43 7.87 -33.22
C SER A 98 -24.44 8.17 -32.11
N LEU A 99 -25.68 7.65 -32.23
CA LEU A 99 -26.71 7.83 -31.22
C LEU A 99 -26.34 7.17 -29.88
N SER A 100 -25.79 5.96 -29.91
CA SER A 100 -25.34 5.23 -28.71
C SER A 100 -24.04 5.79 -28.10
N MET A 101 -23.22 6.45 -28.91
CA MET A 101 -21.92 6.96 -28.48
C MET A 101 -22.06 8.21 -27.61
N ILE A 102 -23.09 9.03 -27.84
CA ILE A 102 -23.40 10.21 -27.02
C ILE A 102 -23.60 9.85 -25.53
N PRO A 103 -24.56 8.98 -25.13
CA PRO A 103 -24.76 8.64 -23.72
C PRO A 103 -23.55 7.88 -23.14
N THR A 104 -22.85 7.08 -23.97
CA THR A 104 -21.65 6.36 -23.53
C THR A 104 -20.51 7.32 -23.16
N ILE A 105 -20.26 8.35 -23.97
CA ILE A 105 -19.24 9.37 -23.69
C ILE A 105 -19.60 10.15 -22.42
N ILE A 106 -20.88 10.54 -22.27
CA ILE A 106 -21.34 11.24 -21.06
C ILE A 106 -21.07 10.38 -19.81
N LEU A 107 -21.47 9.10 -19.86
CA LEU A 107 -21.27 8.18 -18.74
C LEU A 107 -19.79 7.92 -18.45
N PHE A 108 -18.95 7.86 -19.49
CA PHE A 108 -17.49 7.73 -19.34
C PHE A 108 -16.86 8.96 -18.67
N LEU A 109 -17.27 10.17 -19.04
CA LEU A 109 -16.79 11.40 -18.40
C LEU A 109 -17.22 11.49 -16.93
N ILE A 110 -18.48 11.11 -16.63
CA ILE A 110 -18.98 11.02 -15.24
C ILE A 110 -18.17 9.99 -14.46
N ALA A 111 -17.89 8.82 -15.03
CA ALA A 111 -17.10 7.78 -14.39
C ALA A 111 -15.66 8.25 -14.10
N LEU A 112 -15.01 8.96 -15.03
CA LEU A 112 -13.69 9.57 -14.82
C LEU A 112 -13.69 10.55 -13.63
N ARG A 113 -14.70 11.42 -13.55
CA ARG A 113 -14.88 12.35 -12.43
C ARG A 113 -15.10 11.59 -11.12
N PHE A 114 -16.00 10.62 -11.14
CA PHE A 114 -16.35 9.81 -9.99
C PHE A 114 -15.13 9.07 -9.43
N VAL A 115 -14.33 8.42 -10.28
CA VAL A 115 -13.10 7.73 -9.86
C VAL A 115 -12.14 8.68 -9.17
N SER A 116 -11.90 9.87 -9.72
CA SER A 116 -11.04 10.88 -9.09
C SER A 116 -11.57 11.27 -7.72
N THR A 117 -12.85 11.66 -7.63
CA THR A 117 -13.47 12.11 -6.38
C THR A 117 -13.56 11.00 -5.33
N SER A 118 -13.86 9.76 -5.74
CA SER A 118 -13.87 8.61 -4.84
C SER A 118 -12.49 8.30 -4.28
N MET A 119 -11.44 8.43 -5.09
CA MET A 119 -10.06 8.30 -4.60
C MET A 119 -9.74 9.39 -3.58
N ASP A 120 -10.05 10.65 -3.89
CA ASP A 120 -9.81 11.76 -2.96
C ASP A 120 -10.53 11.54 -1.62
N TYR A 121 -11.78 11.05 -1.65
CA TYR A 121 -12.57 10.80 -0.43
C TYR A 121 -12.05 9.60 0.39
N TRP A 122 -11.63 8.53 -0.28
CA TRP A 122 -11.12 7.34 0.42
C TRP A 122 -9.73 7.57 1.03
N PHE A 123 -8.88 8.33 0.33
CA PHE A 123 -7.52 8.63 0.78
C PHE A 123 -7.47 9.76 1.82
N ASN A 124 -8.17 10.87 1.62
CA ASN A 124 -7.95 12.05 2.46
C ASN A 124 -8.44 11.85 3.90
N THR A 125 -9.66 11.35 4.08
CA THR A 125 -10.25 11.21 5.42
C THR A 125 -9.61 10.10 6.25
N ASN A 126 -9.38 8.91 5.68
CA ASN A 126 -8.89 7.77 6.46
C ASN A 126 -7.38 7.84 6.74
N VAL A 127 -6.59 8.37 5.79
CA VAL A 127 -5.13 8.45 5.95
C VAL A 127 -4.74 9.58 6.88
N GLU A 128 -5.39 10.75 6.76
CA GLU A 128 -5.13 11.90 7.63
C GLU A 128 -5.43 11.56 9.10
N ASP A 129 -6.59 10.96 9.38
CA ASP A 129 -6.96 10.57 10.75
C ASP A 129 -5.98 9.54 11.33
N SER A 130 -5.56 8.57 10.52
CA SER A 130 -4.58 7.55 10.93
C SER A 130 -3.20 8.16 11.21
N LEU A 131 -2.79 9.14 10.39
CA LEU A 131 -1.54 9.85 10.55
C LEU A 131 -1.55 10.73 11.81
N GLN A 132 -2.63 11.50 12.01
CA GLN A 132 -2.81 12.31 13.21
C GLN A 132 -2.88 11.45 14.48
N ALA A 133 -3.59 10.32 14.44
CA ALA A 133 -3.63 9.38 15.56
C ALA A 133 -2.24 8.81 15.88
N SER A 134 -1.46 8.46 14.86
CA SER A 134 -0.10 7.94 15.02
C SER A 134 0.86 9.00 15.59
N LEU A 135 0.75 10.26 15.13
CA LEU A 135 1.52 11.38 15.67
C LEU A 135 1.16 11.67 17.14
N LYS A 136 -0.14 11.71 17.45
CA LYS A 136 -0.63 11.90 18.82
C LYS A 136 -0.19 10.77 19.74
N LEU A 137 -0.23 9.52 19.27
CA LEU A 137 0.28 8.37 20.01
C LEU A 137 1.77 8.51 20.27
N ALA A 138 2.58 8.82 19.26
CA ALA A 138 4.02 9.02 19.43
C ALA A 138 4.32 10.13 20.45
N GLN A 139 3.68 11.30 20.33
CA GLN A 139 3.83 12.41 21.28
C GLN A 139 3.44 12.01 22.71
N THR A 140 2.36 11.25 22.87
CA THR A 140 1.90 10.77 24.18
C THR A 140 2.91 9.81 24.79
N ILE A 141 3.46 8.89 23.99
CA ILE A 141 4.51 7.96 24.45
C ILE A 141 5.77 8.71 24.86
N PHE A 142 6.22 9.70 24.07
CA PHE A 142 7.39 10.51 24.44
C PHE A 142 7.17 11.26 25.76
N HIS A 143 6.02 11.92 25.92
CA HIS A 143 5.69 12.66 27.15
C HIS A 143 5.55 11.74 28.37
N ASP A 144 4.93 10.57 28.23
CA ASP A 144 4.83 9.59 29.33
C ASP A 144 6.20 9.03 29.71
N THR A 145 7.07 8.78 28.72
CA THR A 145 8.45 8.30 28.94
C THR A 145 9.29 9.35 29.67
N GLU A 146 9.18 10.62 29.28
CA GLU A 146 9.85 11.75 29.94
C GLU A 146 9.40 11.89 31.40
N LYS A 147 8.09 11.92 31.64
CA LYS A 147 7.53 12.04 32.99
C LYS A 147 7.90 10.86 33.90
N ARG A 148 7.96 9.64 33.35
CA ARG A 148 8.43 8.46 34.08
C ARG A 148 9.91 8.57 34.43
N ALA A 149 10.74 9.06 33.50
CA ALA A 149 12.16 9.27 33.74
C ALA A 149 12.38 10.31 34.85
N GLU A 150 11.65 11.43 34.82
CA GLU A 150 11.68 12.47 35.84
C GLU A 150 11.25 11.91 37.21
N ASN A 151 10.10 11.25 37.29
CA ASN A 151 9.61 10.67 38.54
C ASN A 151 10.59 9.65 39.12
N MET A 152 11.17 8.78 38.27
CA MET A 152 12.18 7.82 38.71
C MET A 152 13.44 8.53 39.23
N GLY A 153 13.91 9.58 38.54
CA GLY A 153 15.03 10.40 38.98
C GLY A 153 14.77 11.05 40.35
N ILE A 154 13.58 11.62 40.56
CA ILE A 154 13.17 12.23 41.84
C ILE A 154 13.10 11.17 42.94
N HIS A 155 12.53 9.99 42.67
CA HIS A 155 12.48 8.90 43.65
C HIS A 155 13.87 8.41 44.05
N LEU A 156 14.78 8.26 43.09
CA LEU A 156 16.17 7.89 43.37
C LEU A 156 16.90 9.00 44.14
N ALA A 157 16.71 10.26 43.79
CA ALA A 157 17.32 11.39 44.50
C ALA A 157 16.91 11.42 45.98
N ARG A 158 15.62 11.22 46.28
CA ARG A 158 15.13 11.16 47.68
C ARG A 158 15.71 9.99 48.47
N LEU A 159 15.87 8.82 47.86
CA LEU A 159 16.50 7.67 48.52
C LEU A 159 17.97 7.95 48.87
N LEU A 160 18.67 8.67 48.01
CA LEU A 160 20.06 9.09 48.25
C LEU A 160 20.15 10.20 49.30
N GLU A 161 19.21 11.15 49.30
CA GLU A 161 19.15 12.26 50.26
C GLU A 161 18.81 11.79 51.68
N ASN A 162 17.91 10.80 51.81
CA ASN A 162 17.53 10.23 53.10
C ASN A 162 18.65 9.43 53.80
N GLY A 163 19.78 9.21 53.13
CA GLY A 163 20.94 8.51 53.70
C GLY A 163 20.78 6.99 53.81
N ASP A 164 19.76 6.42 53.16
CA ASP A 164 19.54 4.96 53.12
C ASP A 164 20.64 4.23 52.32
N ILE A 165 21.39 4.95 51.48
CA ILE A 165 22.43 4.41 50.60
C ILE A 165 23.64 5.36 50.59
N ASP A 166 24.82 4.85 50.97
CA ASP A 166 26.06 5.62 50.96
C ASP A 166 26.54 5.83 49.50
N ILE A 167 26.58 7.10 49.08
CA ILE A 167 27.00 7.50 47.73
C ILE A 167 28.47 7.15 47.46
N ASN A 168 29.27 6.95 48.52
CA ASN A 168 30.67 6.55 48.40
C ASN A 168 30.82 5.04 48.16
N ASN A 169 29.80 4.24 48.49
CA ASN A 169 29.81 2.79 48.25
C ASN A 169 29.35 2.47 46.83
N THR A 170 30.28 2.59 45.89
CA THR A 170 30.06 2.35 44.45
C THR A 170 29.47 0.97 44.13
N VAL A 171 29.73 -0.05 44.96
CA VAL A 171 29.24 -1.41 44.77
C VAL A 171 27.74 -1.50 45.07
N GLU A 172 27.32 -0.92 46.19
CA GLU A 172 25.92 -0.92 46.63
C GLU A 172 25.04 -0.08 45.69
N LEU A 173 25.57 1.05 45.25
CA LEU A 173 24.97 1.90 44.21
C LEU A 173 24.78 1.16 42.87
N TYR A 174 25.80 0.42 42.43
CA TYR A 174 25.70 -0.36 41.20
C TYR A 174 24.65 -1.48 41.31
N GLN A 175 24.59 -2.17 42.45
CA GLN A 175 23.59 -3.22 42.70
C GLN A 175 22.17 -2.67 42.73
N LEU A 176 21.95 -1.52 43.39
CA LEU A 176 20.68 -0.81 43.38
C LEU A 176 20.25 -0.50 41.95
N PHE A 177 21.13 0.12 41.15
CA PHE A 177 20.79 0.51 39.79
C PHE A 177 20.50 -0.69 38.90
N ASN A 178 21.28 -1.77 39.03
CA ASN A 178 21.05 -2.99 38.28
C ASN A 178 19.70 -3.64 38.66
N ARG A 179 19.34 -3.63 39.96
CA ARG A 179 18.04 -4.10 40.44
C ARG A 179 16.90 -3.25 39.87
N THR A 180 17.00 -1.94 39.93
CA THR A 180 16.00 -1.01 39.40
C THR A 180 15.82 -1.17 37.89
N LEU A 181 16.92 -1.31 37.13
CA LEU A 181 16.88 -1.53 35.67
C LEU A 181 16.33 -2.91 35.29
N SER A 182 16.48 -3.93 36.15
CA SER A 182 15.96 -5.28 35.89
C SER A 182 14.44 -5.40 36.00
N ILE A 183 13.80 -4.53 36.79
CA ILE A 183 12.34 -4.50 37.02
C ILE A 183 11.65 -3.34 36.29
N ALA A 184 12.41 -2.58 35.50
CA ALA A 184 11.93 -1.39 34.84
C ALA A 184 10.87 -1.75 33.77
N PRO A 185 9.65 -1.17 33.83
CA PRO A 185 8.62 -1.44 32.82
C PRO A 185 9.03 -0.88 31.45
N PRO A 186 8.40 -1.33 30.35
CA PRO A 186 8.61 -0.73 29.04
C PRO A 186 8.38 0.79 29.08
N GLY A 187 9.33 1.56 28.54
CA GLY A 187 9.29 3.03 28.57
C GLY A 187 9.93 3.67 29.82
N ALA A 188 10.50 2.87 30.73
CA ALA A 188 11.39 3.39 31.77
C ALA A 188 12.80 3.66 31.21
N PRO A 189 13.62 4.50 31.88
CA PRO A 189 15.01 4.74 31.48
C PRO A 189 15.83 3.44 31.46
N ASP A 190 16.51 3.18 30.34
CA ASP A 190 17.35 1.99 30.18
C ASP A 190 18.78 2.18 30.71
N SER A 191 19.15 3.36 31.21
CA SER A 191 20.42 3.60 31.91
C SER A 191 20.26 4.59 33.04
N LEU A 192 21.00 4.37 34.12
CA LEU A 192 21.09 5.28 35.27
C LEU A 192 22.55 5.72 35.44
N ALA A 193 22.73 6.98 35.81
CA ALA A 193 24.05 7.57 36.04
C ALA A 193 23.98 8.61 37.14
N ILE A 194 24.98 8.63 38.02
CA ILE A 194 25.21 9.73 38.97
C ILE A 194 26.33 10.60 38.43
N ILE A 195 26.09 11.90 38.41
CA ILE A 195 27.05 12.91 38.01
C ILE A 195 27.48 13.63 39.30
N GLY A 196 28.77 13.54 39.62
CA GLY A 196 29.34 14.23 40.79
C GLY A 196 29.54 15.73 40.55
N PRO A 197 29.97 16.48 41.57
CA PRO A 197 30.11 17.95 41.54
C PRO A 197 31.11 18.48 40.50
N HIS A 198 32.01 17.64 39.97
CA HIS A 198 32.93 17.99 38.88
C HIS A 198 32.42 17.56 37.49
N LEU A 199 31.12 17.31 37.33
CA LEU A 199 30.49 16.81 36.10
C LEU A 199 31.04 15.47 35.60
N LYS A 200 31.83 14.78 36.43
CA LYS A 200 32.35 13.45 36.14
C LYS A 200 31.36 12.39 36.59
N LYS A 201 31.07 11.44 35.71
CA LYS A 201 30.19 10.31 35.98
C LYS A 201 30.82 9.41 37.06
N THR A 202 30.19 9.31 38.22
CA THR A 202 30.72 8.55 39.36
C THR A 202 30.32 7.09 39.28
N VAL A 203 29.06 6.80 38.97
CA VAL A 203 28.53 5.44 38.80
C VAL A 203 27.56 5.42 37.63
N SER A 204 27.59 4.35 36.84
CA SER A 204 26.60 4.10 35.79
C SER A 204 26.21 2.64 35.74
N ALA A 205 24.91 2.40 35.57
CA ALA A 205 24.40 1.11 35.17
C ALA A 205 23.65 1.24 33.84
N LYS A 206 23.74 0.19 33.03
CA LYS A 206 23.02 0.07 31.76
C LYS A 206 22.16 -1.18 31.81
N GLY A 207 20.93 -1.08 31.34
CA GLY A 207 20.04 -2.21 31.15
C GLY A 207 20.48 -3.07 29.97
N VAL A 208 19.91 -4.27 29.89
CA VAL A 208 20.20 -5.29 28.86
C VAL A 208 19.92 -4.77 27.44
N ARG A 209 19.02 -3.79 27.30
CA ARG A 209 18.64 -3.19 26.02
C ARG A 209 19.70 -2.25 25.44
N LEU A 210 20.58 -1.71 26.28
CA LEU A 210 21.64 -0.78 25.87
C LEU A 210 23.02 -1.42 25.84
N THR A 211 23.13 -2.74 25.97
CA THR A 211 24.43 -3.44 25.96
C THR A 211 25.15 -3.31 24.61
N SER A 212 24.39 -3.25 23.51
CA SER A 212 24.92 -3.06 22.14
C SER A 212 24.92 -1.60 21.66
N VAL A 213 24.45 -0.65 22.49
CA VAL A 213 24.25 0.75 22.10
C VAL A 213 25.29 1.65 22.78
N SER A 214 26.02 2.41 21.98
CA SER A 214 26.90 3.48 22.49
C SER A 214 26.04 4.66 22.94
N ILE A 215 26.07 4.96 24.24
CA ILE A 215 25.35 6.10 24.80
C ILE A 215 26.21 7.34 24.58
N PRO A 216 25.68 8.43 23.99
CA PRO A 216 26.41 9.68 23.84
C PRO A 216 26.80 10.25 25.21
N GLU A 217 27.90 11.02 25.26
CA GLU A 217 28.25 11.75 26.47
C GLU A 217 27.17 12.80 26.78
N VAL A 218 26.85 12.95 28.07
CA VAL A 218 25.86 13.93 28.51
C VAL A 218 26.43 15.33 28.23
N PRO A 219 25.73 16.19 27.47
CA PRO A 219 26.23 17.53 27.18
C PRO A 219 26.36 18.33 28.48
N THR A 220 27.60 18.59 28.90
CA THR A 220 27.90 19.38 30.11
C THR A 220 27.44 20.84 30.01
N GLU A 221 27.16 21.32 28.80
CA GLU A 221 26.66 22.66 28.52
C GLU A 221 25.20 22.86 28.97
N ALA A 222 24.41 21.78 29.05
CA ALA A 222 23.00 21.83 29.42
C ALA A 222 22.74 21.79 30.94
N ILE A 223 23.77 21.57 31.76
CA ILE A 223 23.67 21.38 33.23
C ILE A 223 24.18 22.65 33.97
N ARG A 224 24.45 23.73 33.24
CA ARG A 224 25.06 24.96 33.76
C ARG A 224 24.04 26.04 34.13
#